data_AF-A0ABD6EWG6-F1
#
_entry.id   AF-A0ABD6EWG6-F1
#
_cell.length_a   1.000
_cell.length_b   1.000
_cell.length_c   1.000
_cell.angle_alpha   90.00
_cell.angle_beta   90.00
_cell.angle_gamma   90.00
#
_symmetry.space_group_name_H-M   'P 1'
#
loop_
_entity.id
_entity.type
_entity.pdbx_description
1 polymer ?
#
loop_
_entity_poly.entity_id
_entity_poly.type
_entity_poly.pdbx_seq_one_letter_code
_entity_poly.pdbx_strand_id
1 'polypeptide(L)'
;MKLELEKDEIKKQEEEYRKKEAEIAEKERLEPWNVDTIGHEAFSTSRINKISDKKYEPPKMTEEEEGARMKAFFAANEDLLKEFGALKGLDASEKFLLEHPQLASDFSASFLTIEALNLAMEFKDEEMCQMAEQCVIIQYLLELAKTLHALATNTNVIKNFFKKFKAADPSYMKMFHQEVEGFRDRLRKRGKDKREAAIAEYEAEEKAKRIAASPGGLDPQEVYESLPQPMREAFDSQEVARLQAVAESMDREVFAYHFQRCIDSGLWIPDANANKEKSEDTSVSSSHTQAEATLEL
;
A
#
# COMPACT_ATOMS: atom_id res chain seq x y z
N MET A 1 13.78 38.15 -97.49
CA MET A 1 15.17 38.60 -97.29
C MET A 1 15.45 39.19 -95.90
N LYS A 2 14.95 40.37 -95.51
CA LYS A 2 15.23 40.93 -94.16
C LYS A 2 14.76 40.04 -93.00
N LEU A 3 13.55 39.50 -93.12
CA LEU A 3 12.94 38.61 -92.12
C LEU A 3 13.59 37.21 -92.04
N GLU A 4 14.25 36.76 -93.10
CA GLU A 4 14.97 35.47 -93.11
C GLU A 4 16.34 35.63 -92.47
N LEU A 5 17.04 36.72 -92.77
CA LEU A 5 18.29 37.09 -92.10
C LEU A 5 18.10 37.28 -90.59
N GLU A 6 17.02 37.96 -90.17
CA GLU A 6 16.66 38.11 -88.76
C GLU A 6 16.35 36.76 -88.10
N LYS A 7 15.69 35.82 -88.80
CA LYS A 7 15.44 34.46 -88.28
C LYS A 7 16.72 33.64 -88.13
N ASP A 8 17.65 33.76 -89.08
CA ASP A 8 18.93 33.06 -89.02
C ASP A 8 19.84 33.63 -87.92
N GLU A 9 19.78 34.95 -87.69
CA GLU A 9 20.47 35.60 -86.57
C GLU A 9 19.90 35.16 -85.21
N ILE A 10 18.57 35.08 -85.07
CA ILE A 10 17.91 34.59 -83.86
C ILE A 10 18.27 33.12 -83.60
N LYS A 11 18.28 32.25 -84.62
CA LYS A 11 18.69 30.84 -84.47
C LYS A 11 20.14 30.72 -83.99
N LYS A 12 21.03 31.56 -84.53
CA LYS A 12 22.43 31.59 -84.09
C LYS A 12 22.54 32.03 -82.62
N GLN A 13 21.77 33.04 -82.22
CA GLN A 13 21.69 33.47 -80.82
C GLN A 13 21.13 32.35 -79.92
N GLU A 14 20.09 31.64 -80.35
CA GLU A 14 19.51 30.50 -79.63
C GLU A 14 20.55 29.38 -79.42
N GLU A 15 21.32 29.02 -80.45
CA GLU A 15 22.40 28.04 -80.33
C GLU A 15 23.51 28.49 -79.37
N GLU A 16 23.85 29.78 -79.37
CA GLU A 16 24.81 30.37 -78.44
C GLU A 16 24.29 30.34 -76.99
N TYR A 17 22.99 30.63 -76.77
CA TYR A 17 22.38 30.56 -75.44
C TYR A 17 22.30 29.12 -74.93
N ARG A 18 21.94 28.15 -75.78
CA ARG A 18 21.93 26.73 -75.39
C ARG A 18 23.31 26.22 -74.99
N LYS A 19 24.38 26.70 -75.64
CA LYS A 19 25.76 26.40 -75.23
C LYS A 19 26.09 26.99 -73.86
N LYS A 20 25.68 28.24 -73.59
CA LYS A 20 25.87 28.90 -72.29
C LYS A 20 25.08 28.23 -71.17
N GLU A 21 23.85 27.79 -71.44
CA GLU A 21 23.05 27.01 -70.48
C GLU A 21 23.71 25.68 -70.15
N ALA A 22 24.25 24.97 -71.14
CA ALA A 22 24.99 23.73 -70.91
C ALA A 22 26.28 23.96 -70.08
N GLU A 23 26.98 25.08 -70.31
CA GLU A 23 28.15 25.47 -69.52
C GLU A 23 27.79 25.81 -68.06
N ILE A 24 26.67 26.49 -67.84
CA ILE A 24 26.17 26.80 -66.49
C ILE A 24 25.73 25.53 -65.77
N ALA A 25 25.00 24.63 -66.44
CA ALA A 25 24.59 23.36 -65.85
C ALA A 25 25.78 22.49 -65.45
N GLU A 26 26.87 22.48 -66.24
CA GLU A 26 28.09 21.77 -65.86
C GLU A 26 28.82 22.46 -64.69
N LYS A 27 28.79 23.79 -64.62
CA LYS A 27 29.31 24.55 -63.47
C LYS A 27 28.52 24.25 -62.20
N GLU A 28 27.18 24.28 -62.24
CA GLU A 28 26.30 23.91 -61.12
C GLU A 28 26.52 22.46 -60.68
N ARG A 29 26.78 21.54 -61.60
CA ARG A 29 27.11 20.14 -61.29
C ARG A 29 28.47 19.98 -60.58
N LEU A 30 29.43 20.84 -60.93
CA LEU A 30 30.78 20.84 -60.35
C LEU A 30 30.90 21.74 -59.12
N GLU A 31 29.86 22.48 -58.76
CA GLU A 31 29.87 23.36 -57.59
C GLU A 31 30.11 22.55 -56.31
N PRO A 32 31.04 23.02 -55.45
CA PRO A 32 31.29 22.34 -54.18
C PRO A 32 30.08 22.37 -53.26
N TRP A 33 29.79 21.22 -52.66
CA TRP A 33 28.75 21.08 -51.65
C TRP A 33 29.01 21.99 -50.44
N ASN A 34 28.10 22.93 -50.22
CA ASN A 34 28.02 23.86 -49.11
C ASN A 34 26.67 23.71 -48.39
N VAL A 35 26.48 24.43 -47.28
CA VAL A 35 25.26 24.32 -46.46
C VAL A 35 23.97 24.61 -47.23
N ASP A 36 24.04 25.43 -48.28
CA ASP A 36 22.89 25.83 -49.09
C ASP A 36 22.61 24.88 -50.26
N THR A 37 23.58 24.04 -50.64
CA THR A 37 23.46 23.06 -51.74
C THR A 37 23.22 21.64 -51.22
N ILE A 38 23.66 21.30 -50.01
CA ILE A 38 23.51 19.96 -49.39
C ILE A 38 22.07 19.67 -48.98
N GLY A 39 21.31 20.69 -48.58
CA GLY A 39 19.91 20.51 -48.19
C GLY A 39 19.30 21.79 -47.62
N HIS A 40 17.98 21.81 -47.53
CA HIS A 40 17.24 22.88 -46.89
C HIS A 40 16.58 22.40 -45.60
N GLU A 41 16.36 23.30 -44.65
CA GLU A 41 15.61 22.98 -43.44
C GLU A 41 14.14 22.71 -43.78
N ALA A 42 13.74 21.43 -43.73
CA ALA A 42 12.35 21.04 -44.04
C ALA A 42 11.38 21.38 -42.89
N PHE A 43 11.85 21.35 -41.64
CA PHE A 43 11.07 21.68 -40.46
C PHE A 43 12.00 22.05 -39.30
N SER A 44 11.78 23.21 -38.69
CA SER A 44 12.47 23.66 -37.48
C SER A 44 11.45 23.91 -36.38
N THR A 45 11.54 23.19 -35.27
CA THR A 45 10.78 23.54 -34.07
C THR A 45 11.61 23.23 -32.85
N SER A 46 11.82 24.24 -32.02
CA SER A 46 12.37 24.06 -30.68
C SER A 46 11.25 24.19 -29.66
N ARG A 47 11.22 23.28 -28.68
CA ARG A 47 10.40 23.41 -27.47
C ARG A 47 11.35 23.55 -26.29
N ILE A 48 11.38 24.75 -25.72
CA ILE A 48 12.07 25.02 -24.48
C ILE A 48 11.03 24.89 -23.37
N ASN A 49 11.18 23.89 -22.51
CA ASN A 49 10.39 23.80 -21.28
C ASN A 49 10.81 24.97 -20.37
N LYS A 50 10.11 26.11 -20.49
CA LYS A 50 10.26 27.21 -19.55
C LYS A 50 9.85 26.68 -18.18
N ILE A 51 10.79 26.70 -17.24
CA ILE A 51 10.49 26.53 -15.82
C ILE A 51 9.60 27.73 -15.47
N SER A 52 8.30 27.50 -15.34
CA SER A 52 7.36 28.55 -14.97
C SER A 52 7.50 28.85 -13.48
N ASP A 53 7.48 30.11 -13.09
CA ASP A 53 7.34 30.52 -11.67
C ASP A 53 5.97 30.15 -11.07
N LYS A 54 5.07 29.57 -11.88
CA LYS A 54 3.83 28.96 -11.39
C LYS A 54 4.19 27.78 -10.50
N LYS A 55 3.84 27.92 -9.22
CA LYS A 55 3.85 26.82 -8.25
C LYS A 55 3.14 25.62 -8.85
N TYR A 56 3.76 24.44 -8.75
CA TYR A 56 3.09 23.19 -9.07
C TYR A 56 1.87 23.07 -8.15
N GLU A 57 0.68 23.23 -8.71
CA GLU A 57 -0.56 22.89 -8.04
C GLU A 57 -0.90 21.46 -8.44
N PRO A 58 -1.03 20.53 -7.48
CA PRO A 58 -1.52 19.20 -7.80
C PRO A 58 -2.89 19.33 -8.48
N PRO A 59 -3.19 18.49 -9.48
CA PRO A 59 -4.51 18.47 -10.10
C PRO A 59 -5.56 18.29 -9.01
N LYS A 60 -6.55 19.20 -8.92
CA LYS A 60 -7.70 19.03 -8.03
C LYS A 60 -8.60 17.94 -8.62
N MET A 61 -8.29 16.68 -8.32
CA MET A 61 -9.13 15.53 -8.64
C MET A 61 -10.12 15.27 -7.51
N THR A 62 -11.17 14.50 -7.79
CA THR A 62 -12.08 14.04 -6.75
C THR A 62 -11.43 12.93 -5.91
N GLU A 63 -11.86 12.75 -4.65
CA GLU A 63 -11.31 11.71 -3.76
C GLU A 63 -11.45 10.30 -4.37
N GLU A 64 -12.54 10.05 -5.11
CA GLU A 64 -12.78 8.76 -5.76
C GLU A 64 -11.76 8.47 -6.88
N GLU A 65 -11.46 9.47 -7.71
CA GLU A 65 -10.45 9.34 -8.77
C GLU A 65 -9.03 9.17 -8.19
N GLU A 66 -8.73 9.88 -7.10
CA GLU A 66 -7.45 9.74 -6.40
C GLU A 66 -7.30 8.35 -5.78
N GLY A 67 -8.38 7.82 -5.18
CA GLY A 67 -8.45 6.45 -4.68
C GLY A 67 -8.23 5.41 -5.79
N ALA A 68 -8.88 5.58 -6.95
CA ALA A 68 -8.69 4.69 -8.10
C ALA A 68 -7.23 4.72 -8.62
N ARG A 69 -6.63 5.91 -8.70
CA ARG A 69 -5.23 6.10 -9.10
C ARG A 69 -4.27 5.47 -8.09
N MET A 70 -4.54 5.58 -6.80
CA MET A 70 -3.75 4.94 -5.75
C MET A 70 -3.79 3.42 -5.88
N LYS A 71 -4.98 2.82 -6.05
CA LYS A 71 -5.14 1.37 -6.26
C LYS A 71 -4.40 0.89 -7.52
N ALA A 72 -4.53 1.61 -8.63
CA ALA A 72 -3.80 1.29 -9.86
C ALA A 72 -2.28 1.40 -9.70
N PHE A 73 -1.81 2.41 -8.95
CA PHE A 73 -0.39 2.58 -8.66
C PHE A 73 0.15 1.43 -7.81
N PHE A 74 -0.60 0.99 -6.80
CA PHE A 74 -0.22 -0.15 -5.96
C PHE A 74 -0.10 -1.40 -6.81
N ALA A 75 -1.14 -1.74 -7.59
CA ALA A 75 -1.12 -2.94 -8.45
C ALA A 75 0.02 -2.93 -9.48
N ALA A 76 0.36 -1.76 -10.04
CA ALA A 76 1.41 -1.66 -11.06
C ALA A 76 2.84 -1.66 -10.49
N ASN A 77 3.03 -1.31 -9.22
CA ASN A 77 4.36 -1.11 -8.63
C ASN A 77 4.58 -1.92 -7.34
N GLU A 78 3.70 -2.86 -7.02
CA GLU A 78 3.74 -3.63 -5.75
C GLU A 78 5.10 -4.29 -5.52
N ASP A 79 5.60 -5.04 -6.52
CA ASP A 79 6.88 -5.75 -6.43
C ASP A 79 8.05 -4.79 -6.23
N LEU A 80 8.06 -3.67 -6.98
CA LEU A 80 9.10 -2.64 -6.87
C LEU A 80 9.07 -1.93 -5.52
N LEU A 81 7.88 -1.70 -4.96
CA LEU A 81 7.72 -1.07 -3.65
C LEU A 81 8.19 -1.99 -2.52
N LYS A 82 7.89 -3.29 -2.62
CA LYS A 82 8.41 -4.31 -1.69
C LYS A 82 9.93 -4.44 -1.78
N GLU A 83 10.48 -4.46 -3.00
CA GLU A 83 11.93 -4.48 -3.21
C GLU A 83 12.60 -3.23 -2.62
N PHE A 84 12.07 -2.04 -2.92
CA PHE A 84 12.56 -0.78 -2.35
C PHE A 84 12.51 -0.79 -0.82
N GLY A 85 11.41 -1.25 -0.24
CA GLY A 85 11.20 -1.34 1.20
C GLY A 85 12.17 -2.26 1.93
N ALA A 86 12.69 -3.28 1.25
CA ALA A 86 13.69 -4.21 1.79
C ALA A 86 15.14 -3.70 1.66
N LEU A 87 15.38 -2.59 0.95
CA LEU A 87 16.72 -2.04 0.79
C LEU A 87 17.25 -1.50 2.12
N LYS A 88 18.57 -1.61 2.31
CA LYS A 88 19.30 -1.02 3.42
C LYS A 88 20.30 0.01 2.90
N GLY A 89 20.29 1.19 3.50
CA GLY A 89 21.27 2.25 3.24
C GLY A 89 20.95 3.14 2.03
N LEU A 90 21.51 4.35 2.09
CA LEU A 90 21.17 5.45 1.18
C LEU A 90 21.67 5.23 -0.26
N ASP A 91 22.79 4.53 -0.45
CA ASP A 91 23.34 4.30 -1.80
C ASP A 91 22.44 3.37 -2.63
N ALA A 92 21.92 2.32 -2.00
CA ALA A 92 20.98 1.39 -2.63
C ALA A 92 19.65 2.10 -2.95
N SER A 93 19.11 2.85 -1.97
CA SER A 93 17.87 3.63 -2.16
C SER A 93 18.02 4.69 -3.27
N GLU A 94 19.16 5.38 -3.34
CA GLU A 94 19.42 6.36 -4.41
C GLU A 94 19.42 5.70 -5.77
N LYS A 95 20.19 4.61 -5.94
CA LYS A 95 20.27 3.90 -7.21
C LYS A 95 18.90 3.43 -7.67
N PHE A 96 18.13 2.82 -6.76
CA PHE A 96 16.81 2.28 -7.07
C PHE A 96 15.82 3.38 -7.48
N LEU A 97 15.79 4.51 -6.77
CA LEU A 97 14.91 5.63 -7.11
C LEU A 97 15.32 6.36 -8.39
N LEU A 98 16.57 6.27 -8.81
CA LEU A 98 17.00 6.79 -10.12
C LEU A 98 16.60 5.86 -11.27
N GLU A 99 16.55 4.56 -11.04
CA GLU A 99 16.06 3.56 -12.00
C GLU A 99 14.53 3.56 -12.06
N HIS A 100 13.86 3.84 -10.94
CA HIS A 100 12.40 3.89 -10.81
C HIS A 100 11.90 5.21 -10.21
N PRO A 101 12.03 6.37 -10.91
CA PRO A 101 11.69 7.68 -10.35
C PRO A 101 10.21 7.86 -10.01
N GLN A 102 9.31 7.07 -10.62
CA GLN A 102 7.88 7.10 -10.33
C GLN A 102 7.55 6.72 -8.88
N LEU A 103 8.47 6.01 -8.20
CA LEU A 103 8.30 5.62 -6.80
C LEU A 103 8.50 6.79 -5.83
N ALA A 104 9.06 7.92 -6.27
CA ALA A 104 9.11 9.15 -5.47
C ALA A 104 7.73 9.85 -5.46
N SER A 105 6.74 9.22 -4.82
CA SER A 105 5.34 9.67 -4.76
C SER A 105 4.72 9.46 -3.38
N ASP A 106 3.68 10.25 -3.05
CA ASP A 106 2.91 10.09 -1.80
C ASP A 106 2.22 8.71 -1.73
N PHE A 107 1.87 8.10 -2.87
CA PHE A 107 1.30 6.75 -2.91
C PHE A 107 2.30 5.70 -2.44
N SER A 108 3.58 5.82 -2.84
CA SER A 108 4.63 4.92 -2.34
C SER A 108 4.77 5.03 -0.83
N ALA A 109 4.77 6.24 -0.26
CA ALA A 109 4.82 6.43 1.19
C ALA A 109 3.62 5.77 1.90
N SER A 110 2.43 5.88 1.31
CA SER A 110 1.20 5.25 1.82
C SER A 110 1.28 3.72 1.78
N PHE A 111 1.73 3.15 0.66
CA PHE A 111 1.93 1.71 0.51
C PHE A 111 2.93 1.17 1.53
N LEU A 112 4.12 1.78 1.63
CA LEU A 112 5.17 1.36 2.56
C LEU A 112 4.69 1.45 4.02
N THR A 113 3.84 2.42 4.35
CA THR A 113 3.25 2.55 5.69
C THR A 113 2.29 1.39 6.00
N ILE A 114 1.45 1.01 5.03
CA ILE A 114 0.51 -0.11 5.18
C ILE A 114 1.29 -1.41 5.31
N GLU A 115 2.29 -1.62 4.46
CA GLU A 115 3.10 -2.85 4.50
C GLU A 115 3.93 -2.95 5.78
N ALA A 116 4.51 -1.85 6.26
CA ALA A 116 5.20 -1.82 7.55
C ALA A 116 4.24 -2.14 8.72
N LEU A 117 2.97 -1.73 8.63
CA LEU A 117 1.97 -2.09 9.63
C LEU A 117 1.60 -3.59 9.57
N ASN A 118 1.49 -4.17 8.37
CA ASN A 118 1.28 -5.60 8.20
C ASN A 118 2.42 -6.40 8.83
N LEU A 119 3.66 -6.03 8.54
CA LEU A 119 4.86 -6.64 9.15
C LEU A 119 4.88 -6.50 10.68
N ALA A 120 4.42 -5.37 11.22
CA ALA A 120 4.28 -5.19 12.67
C ALA A 120 3.25 -6.15 13.29
N MET A 121 2.13 -6.42 12.60
CA MET A 121 1.13 -7.39 13.05
C MET A 121 1.68 -8.84 12.99
N GLU A 122 2.51 -9.15 12.01
CA GLU A 122 3.17 -10.45 11.81
C GLU A 122 4.41 -10.70 12.70
N PHE A 123 4.75 -9.78 13.61
CA PHE A 123 5.96 -9.83 14.45
C PHE A 123 7.29 -9.82 13.68
N LYS A 124 7.30 -9.35 12.44
CA LYS A 124 8.53 -9.18 11.64
C LYS A 124 9.16 -7.82 11.88
N ASP A 125 9.69 -7.60 13.09
CA ASP A 125 10.19 -6.27 13.52
C ASP A 125 11.37 -5.78 12.67
N GLU A 126 12.30 -6.66 12.28
CA GLU A 126 13.47 -6.24 11.48
C GLU A 126 13.06 -5.75 10.08
N GLU A 127 12.17 -6.47 9.41
CA GLU A 127 11.65 -6.10 8.08
C GLU A 127 10.80 -4.83 8.18
N MET A 128 9.96 -4.73 9.22
CA MET A 128 9.17 -3.52 9.51
C MET A 128 10.07 -2.30 9.71
N CYS A 129 11.18 -2.45 10.44
CA CYS A 129 12.14 -1.37 10.67
C CYS A 129 12.79 -0.88 9.37
N GLN A 130 13.12 -1.79 8.45
CA GLN A 130 13.68 -1.46 7.14
C GLN A 130 12.66 -0.72 6.27
N MET A 131 11.46 -1.29 6.16
CA MET A 131 10.33 -0.72 5.42
C MET A 131 10.00 0.70 5.93
N ALA A 132 9.99 0.88 7.25
CA ALA A 132 9.73 2.16 7.90
C ALA A 132 10.79 3.22 7.55
N GLU A 133 12.08 2.84 7.53
CA GLU A 133 13.17 3.76 7.17
C GLU A 133 13.05 4.21 5.72
N GLN A 134 12.78 3.29 4.80
CA GLN A 134 12.56 3.60 3.38
C GLN A 134 11.33 4.49 3.16
N CYS A 135 10.27 4.27 3.92
CA CYS A 135 9.09 5.13 3.92
C CYS A 135 9.45 6.58 4.33
N VAL A 136 10.22 6.76 5.40
CA VAL A 136 10.64 8.10 5.86
C VAL A 136 11.58 8.76 4.85
N ILE A 137 12.47 8.01 4.18
CA ILE A 137 13.30 8.53 3.09
C ILE A 137 12.45 9.14 1.97
N ILE A 138 11.38 8.45 1.54
CA ILE A 138 10.45 8.97 0.53
C ILE A 138 9.74 10.22 1.05
N GLN A 139 9.28 10.23 2.30
CA GLN A 139 8.62 11.41 2.88
C GLN A 139 9.53 12.64 2.90
N TYR A 140 10.81 12.46 3.27
CA TYR A 140 11.81 13.53 3.24
C TYR A 140 12.10 14.03 1.82
N LEU A 141 12.19 13.12 0.85
CA LEU A 141 12.35 13.48 -0.55
C LEU A 141 11.17 14.31 -1.07
N LEU A 142 9.94 13.92 -0.72
CA LEU A 142 8.71 14.63 -1.08
C LEU A 142 8.66 16.02 -0.42
N GLU A 143 9.06 16.13 0.85
CA GLU A 143 9.10 17.41 1.56
C GLU A 143 10.14 18.38 0.96
N LEU A 144 11.32 17.87 0.59
CA LEU A 144 12.31 18.65 -0.14
C LEU A 144 11.76 19.10 -1.50
N ALA A 145 11.11 18.21 -2.25
CA ALA A 145 10.53 18.54 -3.55
C ALA A 145 9.46 19.64 -3.44
N LYS A 146 8.59 19.57 -2.41
CA LYS A 146 7.61 20.61 -2.08
C LYS A 146 8.29 21.96 -1.80
N THR A 147 9.35 21.96 -1.00
CA THR A 147 10.14 23.16 -0.65
C THR A 147 10.82 23.78 -1.88
N LEU A 148 11.31 22.94 -2.81
CA LEU A 148 11.94 23.39 -4.06
C LEU A 148 10.93 23.71 -5.17
N HIS A 149 9.64 23.54 -4.91
CA HIS A 149 8.57 23.63 -5.92
C HIS A 149 8.87 22.79 -7.18
N ALA A 150 9.45 21.62 -6.98
CA ALA A 150 9.86 20.71 -8.04
C ALA A 150 9.13 19.36 -7.92
N LEU A 151 9.08 18.62 -9.02
CA LEU A 151 8.56 17.25 -9.00
C LEU A 151 9.56 16.31 -8.32
N ALA A 152 9.11 15.55 -7.33
CA ALA A 152 9.94 14.56 -6.63
C ALA A 152 10.46 13.45 -7.56
N THR A 153 9.71 13.15 -8.62
CA THR A 153 10.08 12.18 -9.66
C THR A 153 11.17 12.69 -10.62
N ASN A 154 11.59 13.96 -10.50
CA ASN A 154 12.70 14.48 -11.29
C ASN A 154 14.03 13.90 -10.77
N THR A 155 14.74 13.16 -11.62
CA THR A 155 16.01 12.52 -11.25
C THR A 155 17.07 13.48 -10.74
N ASN A 156 17.07 14.75 -11.16
CA ASN A 156 17.98 15.77 -10.61
C ASN A 156 17.61 16.15 -9.17
N VAL A 157 16.31 16.17 -8.83
CA VAL A 157 15.85 16.40 -7.46
C VAL A 157 16.25 15.22 -6.57
N ILE A 158 16.06 13.99 -7.05
CA ILE A 158 16.46 12.76 -6.36
C ILE A 158 17.98 12.75 -6.10
N LYS A 159 18.82 12.99 -7.12
CA LYS A 159 20.28 13.09 -6.96
C LYS A 159 20.67 14.18 -5.95
N ASN A 160 20.05 15.36 -6.06
CA ASN A 160 20.35 16.47 -5.15
C ASN A 160 19.93 16.18 -3.71
N PHE A 161 18.80 15.48 -3.51
CA PHE A 161 18.34 15.01 -2.22
C PHE A 161 19.41 14.12 -1.59
N PHE A 162 19.77 13.00 -2.21
CA PHE A 162 20.74 12.05 -1.65
C PHE A 162 22.13 12.66 -1.47
N LYS A 163 22.58 13.51 -2.41
CA LYS A 163 23.84 14.25 -2.26
C LYS A 163 23.86 15.13 -1.01
N LYS A 164 22.80 15.90 -0.77
CA LYS A 164 22.69 16.76 0.42
C LYS A 164 22.48 15.94 1.68
N PHE A 165 21.69 14.88 1.61
CA PHE A 165 21.37 14.01 2.73
C PHE A 165 22.61 13.28 3.26
N LYS A 166 23.47 12.77 2.36
CA LYS A 166 24.76 12.15 2.73
C LYS A 166 25.77 13.15 3.29
N ALA A 167 25.70 14.41 2.87
CA ALA A 167 26.57 15.48 3.34
C ALA A 167 25.96 16.27 4.51
N ALA A 168 24.82 15.84 5.05
CA ALA A 168 24.10 16.57 6.08
C ALA A 168 24.86 16.53 7.41
N ASP A 169 24.72 17.61 8.19
CA ASP A 169 25.33 17.70 9.51
C ASP A 169 24.83 16.58 10.44
N PRO A 170 25.65 16.09 11.39
CA PRO A 170 25.25 15.03 12.32
C PRO A 170 23.98 15.34 13.13
N SER A 171 23.69 16.62 13.38
CA SER A 171 22.45 17.05 14.04
C SER A 171 21.20 16.79 13.19
N TYR A 172 21.29 16.99 11.87
CA TYR A 172 20.22 16.70 10.94
C TYR A 172 19.96 15.20 10.84
N MET A 173 21.03 14.40 10.70
CA MET A 173 20.92 12.94 10.68
C MET A 173 20.35 12.39 11.99
N LYS A 174 20.68 13.00 13.13
CA LYS A 174 20.06 12.63 14.41
C LYS A 174 18.55 12.85 14.42
N MET A 175 18.06 13.98 13.88
CA MET A 175 16.62 14.25 13.77
C MET A 175 15.94 13.22 12.86
N PHE A 176 16.55 12.92 11.72
CA PHE A 176 16.05 11.87 10.82
C PHE A 176 15.92 10.52 11.54
N HIS A 177 16.97 10.07 12.24
CA HIS A 177 16.92 8.81 12.99
C HIS A 177 15.86 8.82 14.10
N GLN A 178 15.67 9.95 14.78
CA GLN A 178 14.61 10.09 15.79
C GLN A 178 13.22 10.01 15.18
N GLU A 179 13.01 10.56 13.98
CA GLU A 179 11.74 10.45 13.27
C GLU A 179 11.48 9.03 12.77
N VAL A 180 12.51 8.34 12.27
CA VAL A 180 12.44 6.92 11.91
C VAL A 180 12.06 6.07 13.12
N GLU A 181 12.74 6.23 14.27
CA GLU A 181 12.40 5.50 15.49
C GLU A 181 10.99 5.85 16.00
N GLY A 182 10.63 7.13 16.00
CA GLY A 182 9.28 7.56 16.37
C GLY A 182 8.21 6.96 15.46
N PHE A 183 8.50 6.75 14.18
CA PHE A 183 7.60 6.08 13.25
C PHE A 183 7.52 4.57 13.52
N ARG A 184 8.66 3.91 13.74
CA ARG A 184 8.74 2.49 14.15
C ARG A 184 7.92 2.21 15.41
N ASP A 185 8.03 3.06 16.42
CA ASP A 185 7.27 2.91 17.66
C ASP A 185 5.76 3.06 17.47
N ARG A 186 5.34 4.02 16.62
CA ARG A 186 3.92 4.15 16.23
C ARG A 186 3.41 2.90 15.51
N LEU A 187 4.22 2.32 14.62
CA LEU A 187 3.88 1.08 13.90
C LEU A 187 3.76 -0.10 14.86
N ARG A 188 4.71 -0.28 15.79
CA ARG A 188 4.67 -1.32 16.83
C ARG A 188 3.42 -1.22 17.68
N LYS A 189 3.11 -0.01 18.17
CA LYS A 189 1.92 0.24 18.98
C LYS A 189 0.65 -0.08 18.19
N ARG A 190 0.52 0.47 16.98
CA ARG A 190 -0.68 0.26 16.14
C ARG A 190 -0.85 -1.21 15.72
N GLY A 191 0.25 -1.92 15.46
CA GLY A 191 0.23 -3.34 15.16
C GLY A 191 -0.25 -4.16 16.36
N LYS A 192 0.23 -3.84 17.57
CA LYS A 192 -0.25 -4.44 18.82
C LYS A 192 -1.74 -4.18 19.04
N ASP A 193 -2.16 -2.92 18.95
CA ASP A 193 -3.55 -2.52 19.18
C ASP A 193 -4.51 -3.22 18.19
N LYS A 194 -4.14 -3.31 16.90
CA LYS A 194 -4.93 -4.03 15.90
C LYS A 194 -5.03 -5.52 16.18
N ARG A 195 -3.94 -6.16 16.62
CA ARG A 195 -3.96 -7.58 16.98
C ARG A 195 -4.83 -7.84 18.20
N GLU A 196 -4.72 -7.01 19.23
CA GLU A 196 -5.55 -7.12 20.43
C GLU A 196 -7.03 -6.94 20.09
N ALA A 197 -7.37 -5.99 19.20
CA ALA A 197 -8.73 -5.83 18.70
C ALA A 197 -9.25 -7.08 17.96
N ALA A 198 -8.43 -7.66 17.07
CA ALA A 198 -8.80 -8.88 16.34
C ALA A 198 -9.00 -10.09 17.27
N ILE A 199 -8.17 -10.23 18.32
CA ILE A 199 -8.32 -11.27 19.33
C ILE A 199 -9.60 -11.05 20.13
N ALA A 200 -9.86 -9.82 20.58
CA ALA A 200 -11.06 -9.49 21.35
C ALA A 200 -12.35 -9.71 20.54
N GLU A 201 -12.35 -9.41 19.23
CA GLU A 201 -13.47 -9.68 18.33
C GLU A 201 -13.72 -11.18 18.19
N TYR A 202 -12.66 -11.98 17.98
CA TYR A 202 -12.77 -13.43 17.94
C TYR A 202 -13.29 -14.02 19.26
N GLU A 203 -12.79 -13.55 20.41
CA GLU A 203 -13.27 -13.97 21.72
C GLU A 203 -14.75 -13.59 21.95
N ALA A 204 -15.18 -12.41 21.48
CA ALA A 204 -16.56 -11.98 21.56
C ALA A 204 -17.50 -12.81 20.67
N GLU A 205 -17.07 -13.16 19.45
CA GLU A 205 -17.81 -14.06 18.56
C GLU A 205 -17.94 -15.46 19.16
N GLU A 206 -16.86 -16.02 19.70
CA GLU A 206 -16.90 -17.32 20.38
C GLU A 206 -17.78 -17.27 21.63
N LYS A 207 -17.73 -16.18 22.40
CA LYS A 207 -18.64 -15.94 23.52
C LYS A 207 -20.10 -15.91 23.06
N ALA A 208 -20.39 -15.21 21.96
CA ALA A 208 -21.74 -15.15 21.39
C ALA A 208 -22.23 -16.54 20.94
N LYS A 209 -21.36 -17.36 20.32
CA LYS A 209 -21.69 -18.75 19.95
C LYS A 209 -21.99 -19.62 21.18
N ARG A 210 -21.21 -19.50 22.27
CA ARG A 210 -21.47 -20.22 23.53
C ARG A 210 -22.79 -19.82 24.16
N ILE A 211 -23.08 -18.51 24.19
CA ILE A 211 -24.36 -17.98 24.69
C ILE A 211 -25.53 -18.49 23.84
N ALA A 212 -25.41 -18.47 22.50
CA ALA A 212 -26.45 -18.93 21.60
C ALA A 212 -26.71 -20.45 21.70
N ALA A 213 -25.70 -21.25 22.04
CA ALA A 213 -25.84 -22.68 22.30
C ALA A 213 -26.45 -22.99 23.68
N SER A 214 -26.57 -22.00 24.55
CA SER A 214 -27.04 -22.18 25.93
C SER A 214 -28.58 -22.03 26.03
N PRO A 215 -29.28 -22.90 26.76
CA PRO A 215 -30.74 -22.98 26.75
C PRO A 215 -31.46 -21.73 27.25
N GLY A 216 -30.82 -20.92 28.11
CA GLY A 216 -31.34 -19.68 28.67
C GLY A 216 -30.49 -18.45 28.32
N GLY A 217 -29.59 -18.54 27.34
CA GLY A 217 -28.81 -17.39 26.85
C GLY A 217 -27.79 -16.83 27.84
N LEU A 218 -27.32 -17.65 28.80
CA LEU A 218 -26.20 -17.31 29.69
C LEU A 218 -24.94 -18.07 29.27
N ASP A 219 -23.78 -17.40 29.29
CA ASP A 219 -22.50 -18.06 28.99
C ASP A 219 -22.13 -19.04 30.12
N PRO A 220 -21.93 -20.36 29.83
CA PRO A 220 -21.58 -21.35 30.85
C PRO A 220 -20.30 -20.98 31.60
N GLN A 221 -19.32 -20.40 30.90
CA GLN A 221 -18.05 -19.98 31.46
C GLN A 221 -18.23 -18.85 32.50
N GLU A 222 -19.01 -17.82 32.14
CA GLU A 222 -19.29 -16.69 33.03
C GLU A 222 -20.12 -17.10 34.25
N VAL A 223 -21.10 -17.99 34.06
CA VAL A 223 -21.88 -18.53 35.17
C VAL A 223 -20.95 -19.27 36.14
N TYR A 224 -20.14 -20.21 35.64
CA TYR A 224 -19.19 -20.99 36.45
C TYR A 224 -18.17 -20.12 37.21
N GLU A 225 -17.62 -19.08 36.57
CA GLU A 225 -16.69 -18.11 37.20
C GLU A 225 -17.38 -17.23 38.26
N SER A 226 -18.69 -17.01 38.14
CA SER A 226 -19.47 -16.26 39.13
C SER A 226 -20.05 -17.10 40.27
N LEU A 227 -19.89 -18.44 40.25
CA LEU A 227 -20.42 -19.31 41.29
C LEU A 227 -19.70 -19.13 42.63
N PRO A 228 -20.39 -19.30 43.77
CA PRO A 228 -19.73 -19.43 45.07
C PRO A 228 -18.75 -20.60 45.09
N GLN A 229 -17.63 -20.43 45.80
CA GLN A 229 -16.57 -21.44 45.88
C GLN A 229 -17.07 -22.85 46.30
N PRO A 230 -17.96 -23.01 47.30
CA PRO A 230 -18.51 -24.33 47.65
C PRO A 230 -19.31 -24.99 46.52
N MET A 231 -20.03 -24.19 45.73
CA MET A 231 -20.82 -24.67 44.60
C MET A 231 -19.92 -25.04 43.42
N ARG A 232 -18.87 -24.24 43.15
CA ARG A 232 -17.83 -24.54 42.14
C ARG A 232 -17.14 -25.87 42.42
N GLU A 233 -16.71 -26.09 43.66
CA GLU A 233 -16.07 -27.35 44.09
C GLU A 233 -17.01 -28.56 43.95
N ALA A 234 -18.32 -28.35 44.15
CA ALA A 234 -19.34 -29.39 43.90
C ALA A 234 -19.49 -29.72 42.40
N PHE A 235 -19.37 -28.73 41.51
CA PHE A 235 -19.35 -28.95 40.06
C PHE A 235 -18.03 -29.61 39.60
N ASP A 236 -16.88 -29.22 40.17
CA ASP A 236 -15.56 -29.80 39.84
C ASP A 236 -15.45 -31.28 40.22
N SER A 237 -16.08 -31.65 41.33
CA SER A 237 -16.12 -33.03 41.81
C SER A 237 -17.14 -33.89 41.08
N GLN A 238 -18.02 -33.30 40.26
CA GLN A 238 -19.10 -34.00 39.54
C GLN A 238 -20.02 -34.83 40.46
N GLU A 239 -20.03 -34.56 41.76
CA GLU A 239 -20.77 -35.31 42.77
C GLU A 239 -22.07 -34.58 43.14
N VAL A 240 -23.22 -35.13 42.72
CA VAL A 240 -24.54 -34.58 43.05
C VAL A 240 -24.78 -34.49 44.56
N ALA A 241 -24.21 -35.40 45.35
CA ALA A 241 -24.29 -35.41 46.81
C ALA A 241 -23.63 -34.17 47.44
N ARG A 242 -22.54 -33.66 46.85
CA ARG A 242 -21.88 -32.43 47.32
C ARG A 242 -22.71 -31.20 47.00
N LEU A 243 -23.37 -31.18 45.85
CA LEU A 243 -24.26 -30.09 45.48
C LEU A 243 -25.48 -30.02 46.42
N GLN A 244 -26.00 -31.17 46.87
CA GLN A 244 -27.05 -31.25 47.90
C GLN A 244 -26.57 -30.75 49.26
N ALA A 245 -25.36 -31.12 49.69
CA ALA A 245 -24.78 -30.60 50.94
C ALA A 245 -24.59 -29.07 50.90
N VAL A 246 -24.21 -28.54 49.74
CA VAL A 246 -24.12 -27.09 49.50
C VAL A 246 -25.51 -26.43 49.57
N ALA A 247 -26.57 -27.09 49.08
CA ALA A 247 -27.95 -26.61 49.17
C ALA A 247 -28.50 -26.55 50.60
N GLU A 248 -28.07 -27.47 51.48
CA GLU A 248 -28.46 -27.49 52.89
C GLU A 248 -27.67 -26.50 53.76
N SER A 249 -26.42 -26.21 53.38
CA SER A 249 -25.54 -25.33 54.15
C SER A 249 -25.65 -23.84 53.80
N MET A 250 -26.07 -23.53 52.57
CA MET A 250 -26.15 -22.16 52.05
C MET A 250 -27.56 -21.58 52.21
N ASP A 251 -27.66 -20.26 52.23
CA ASP A 251 -28.95 -19.58 52.14
C ASP A 251 -29.73 -20.01 50.89
N ARG A 252 -31.02 -20.27 51.09
CA ARG A 252 -31.89 -20.88 50.09
C ARG A 252 -32.14 -19.96 48.89
N GLU A 253 -32.18 -18.64 49.09
CA GLU A 253 -32.38 -17.66 48.01
C GLU A 253 -31.12 -17.54 47.16
N VAL A 254 -29.95 -17.53 47.81
CA VAL A 254 -28.65 -17.47 47.13
C VAL A 254 -28.39 -18.75 46.32
N PHE A 255 -28.66 -19.92 46.90
CA PHE A 255 -28.52 -21.19 46.18
C PHE A 255 -29.45 -21.25 44.97
N ALA A 256 -30.72 -20.90 45.12
CA ALA A 256 -31.70 -20.92 44.03
C ALA A 256 -31.31 -19.98 42.88
N TYR A 257 -30.82 -18.77 43.20
CA TYR A 257 -30.34 -17.82 42.20
C TYR A 257 -29.20 -18.38 41.34
N HIS A 258 -28.16 -18.95 41.97
CA HIS A 258 -27.02 -19.51 41.24
C HIS A 258 -27.36 -20.83 40.54
N PHE A 259 -28.21 -21.67 41.14
CA PHE A 259 -28.63 -22.94 40.57
C PHE A 259 -29.50 -22.76 39.31
N GLN A 260 -30.42 -21.79 39.31
CA GLN A 260 -31.21 -21.45 38.12
C GLN A 260 -30.29 -20.99 36.97
N ARG A 261 -29.27 -20.18 37.27
CA ARG A 261 -28.27 -19.75 36.27
C ARG A 261 -27.44 -20.91 35.71
N CYS A 262 -27.18 -21.95 36.52
CA CYS A 262 -26.53 -23.18 36.05
C CYS A 262 -27.41 -23.95 35.07
N ILE A 263 -28.73 -23.93 35.25
CA ILE A 263 -29.68 -24.54 34.31
C ILE A 263 -29.76 -23.72 33.03
N ASP A 264 -29.91 -22.41 33.15
CA ASP A 264 -30.07 -21.48 32.02
C ASP A 264 -28.80 -21.37 31.17
N SER A 265 -27.62 -21.61 31.75
CA SER A 265 -26.36 -21.74 31.00
C SER A 265 -26.09 -23.16 30.48
N GLY A 266 -26.94 -24.15 30.79
CA GLY A 266 -26.72 -25.53 30.39
C GLY A 266 -25.60 -26.25 31.15
N LEU A 267 -25.03 -25.63 32.19
CA LEU A 267 -24.06 -26.23 33.11
C LEU A 267 -24.66 -27.40 33.91
N TRP A 268 -25.98 -27.36 34.13
CA TRP A 268 -26.76 -28.42 34.75
C TRP A 268 -28.01 -28.72 33.92
N ILE A 269 -28.25 -29.99 33.59
CA ILE A 269 -29.43 -30.42 32.83
C ILE A 269 -30.39 -31.11 33.81
N PRO A 270 -31.55 -30.50 34.14
CA PRO A 270 -32.59 -31.17 34.93
C PRO A 270 -33.10 -32.40 34.18
N ASP A 271 -32.96 -33.57 34.80
CA ASP A 271 -33.38 -34.89 34.31
C ASP A 271 -32.78 -35.36 32.96
N ALA A 272 -31.64 -36.04 33.03
CA ALA A 272 -31.02 -36.78 31.92
C ALA A 272 -31.92 -37.87 31.27
N ASN A 273 -33.13 -38.13 31.82
CA ASN A 273 -34.08 -39.13 31.34
C ASN A 273 -35.30 -38.58 30.59
N ALA A 274 -35.50 -37.27 30.49
CA ALA A 274 -36.66 -36.71 29.77
C ALA A 274 -36.37 -36.31 28.31
N ASN A 275 -35.09 -36.18 27.92
CA ASN A 275 -34.70 -35.58 26.64
C ASN A 275 -33.93 -36.52 25.68
N LYS A 276 -33.99 -37.84 25.88
CA LYS A 276 -33.36 -38.84 24.98
C LYS A 276 -33.95 -38.90 23.56
N GLU A 277 -34.94 -38.08 23.21
CA GLU A 277 -35.58 -38.14 21.88
C GLU A 277 -35.16 -37.03 20.89
N LYS A 278 -34.18 -36.17 21.20
CA LYS A 278 -33.79 -35.08 20.26
C LYS A 278 -32.32 -34.93 19.90
N SER A 279 -31.47 -35.90 20.23
CA SER A 279 -30.05 -35.85 19.83
C SER A 279 -29.54 -37.20 19.31
N GLU A 280 -30.22 -37.74 18.31
CA GLU A 280 -29.59 -38.64 17.33
C GLU A 280 -29.70 -37.96 15.96
N ASP A 281 -28.78 -37.03 15.68
CA ASP A 281 -28.18 -36.96 14.34
C ASP A 281 -26.91 -36.09 14.39
N THR A 282 -25.83 -36.68 14.87
CA THR A 282 -24.49 -36.21 14.53
C THR A 282 -23.62 -37.40 14.15
N SER A 283 -23.50 -37.66 12.86
CA SER A 283 -22.26 -38.23 12.33
C SER A 283 -22.12 -37.86 10.84
N VAL A 284 -21.33 -36.84 10.50
CA VAL A 284 -19.95 -36.92 9.96
C VAL A 284 -19.95 -36.35 8.53
N SER A 285 -19.22 -35.25 8.30
CA SER A 285 -18.15 -35.23 7.29
C SER A 285 -17.36 -33.92 7.40
N SER A 286 -16.10 -34.07 7.78
CA SER A 286 -15.03 -33.12 7.50
C SER A 286 -14.90 -32.92 5.99
N SER A 287 -14.84 -31.68 5.53
CA SER A 287 -14.11 -31.31 4.33
C SER A 287 -13.68 -29.85 4.42
N HIS A 288 -12.36 -29.65 4.45
CA HIS A 288 -11.69 -28.38 4.18
C HIS A 288 -12.28 -27.67 2.96
N THR A 289 -12.53 -26.36 3.06
CA THR A 289 -12.24 -25.42 1.96
C THR A 289 -11.90 -24.05 2.55
N GLN A 290 -10.95 -23.41 1.88
CA GLN A 290 -10.18 -22.24 2.30
C GLN A 290 -11.03 -20.98 2.48
N ALA A 291 -10.61 -20.15 3.44
CA ALA A 291 -11.09 -18.79 3.61
C ALA A 291 -10.54 -17.90 2.47
N GLU A 292 -11.44 -17.30 1.71
CA GLU A 292 -11.16 -16.15 0.85
C GLU A 292 -11.63 -14.92 1.62
N ALA A 293 -10.66 -14.14 2.12
CA ALA A 293 -10.91 -12.88 2.81
C ALA A 293 -11.08 -11.77 1.76
N THR A 294 -12.32 -11.36 1.53
CA THR A 294 -12.61 -10.13 0.78
C THR A 294 -12.57 -8.97 1.77
N LEU A 295 -11.44 -8.24 1.78
CA LEU A 295 -11.35 -6.90 2.34
C LEU A 295 -12.11 -5.95 1.41
N GLU A 296 -13.25 -5.43 1.86
CA GLU A 296 -13.81 -4.21 1.30
C GLU A 296 -13.07 -3.00 1.90
N LEU A 297 -12.65 -2.13 0.98
CA LEU A 297 -11.98 -0.84 1.18
C LEU A 297 -12.98 0.26 1.49
#